data_AF-A0AAF0EQN9-F1
#
_entry.id   AF-A0AAF0EQN9-F1
#
_cell.length_a   1.000
_cell.length_b   1.000
_cell.length_c   1.000
_cell.angle_alpha   90.00
_cell.angle_beta   90.00
_cell.angle_gamma   90.00
#
_symmetry.space_group_name_H-M   'P 1'
#
loop_
_entity.id
_entity.type
_entity.pdbx_description
1 polymer ?
#
loop_
_entity_poly.entity_id
_entity_poly.type
_entity_poly.pdbx_seq_one_letter_code
_entity_poly.pdbx_strand_id
1 'polypeptide(L)'
;MTTTAFSSAQRGRATSLYRSLLRTSRQLFGEDARAVKAAHAETRRRFLEAKLEQDPAKIDEGLEMGEQVHHFLKHNVVQGVPKEDETNTYKLRFTEHTELGSNDTIKQPRPAPTLAEIERTKGRAPTSCAVQAGVRSFSTSARTLSKVTEDGAPPLPRPVARFPGIVILADGSSVRMTTTSPRYMTKMTRDYTNHPLWNPMMARRTDAGADDDSGRLGRFRRRFAEEGPVQDTQVAFDVTDFDWMSGGREARPGAAMPTKKAKGKGKK
;
A
#
# COMPACT_ATOMS: atom_id res chain seq x y z
N MET A 1 42.76 -10.39 -34.28
CA MET A 1 43.11 -10.58 -32.86
C MET A 1 41.85 -10.31 -32.05
N THR A 2 41.27 -11.33 -31.42
CA THR A 2 40.02 -11.19 -30.66
C THR A 2 40.30 -10.42 -29.36
N THR A 3 39.79 -9.20 -29.26
CA THR A 3 39.81 -8.42 -28.01
C THR A 3 38.92 -9.11 -26.99
N THR A 4 39.50 -9.84 -26.04
CA THR A 4 38.73 -10.46 -24.97
C THR A 4 38.37 -9.40 -23.93
N ALA A 5 37.09 -9.06 -23.83
CA ALA A 5 36.56 -8.14 -22.81
C ALA A 5 36.84 -8.58 -21.36
N PHE A 6 37.08 -9.88 -21.13
CA PHE A 6 37.29 -10.47 -19.80
C PHE A 6 38.74 -10.93 -19.56
N SER A 7 39.31 -10.54 -18.41
CA SER A 7 40.57 -11.10 -17.90
C SER A 7 40.45 -12.62 -17.67
N SER A 8 41.55 -13.36 -17.77
CA SER A 8 41.58 -14.81 -17.50
C SER A 8 41.18 -15.11 -16.04
N ALA A 9 41.63 -14.28 -15.10
CA ALA A 9 41.28 -14.38 -13.68
C ALA A 9 39.78 -14.17 -13.45
N GLN A 10 39.20 -13.13 -14.07
CA GLN A 10 37.76 -12.83 -13.99
C GLN A 10 36.91 -13.98 -14.55
N ARG A 11 37.34 -14.61 -15.66
CA ARG A 11 36.68 -15.80 -16.21
C ARG A 11 36.72 -16.98 -15.24
N GLY A 12 37.87 -17.22 -14.60
CA GLY A 12 38.02 -18.25 -13.58
C GLY A 12 37.05 -18.02 -12.40
N ARG A 13 37.03 -16.80 -11.86
CA ARG A 13 36.13 -16.40 -10.76
C ARG A 13 34.66 -16.49 -11.14
N ALA A 14 34.27 -16.05 -12.33
CA ALA A 14 32.89 -16.15 -12.82
C ALA A 14 32.41 -17.61 -12.96
N THR A 15 33.26 -18.48 -13.50
CA THR A 15 32.90 -19.89 -13.70
C THR A 15 32.83 -20.67 -12.39
N SER A 16 33.71 -20.38 -11.42
CA SER A 16 33.63 -20.98 -10.09
C SER A 16 32.37 -20.49 -9.36
N LEU A 17 32.10 -19.19 -9.39
CA LEU A 17 30.90 -18.57 -8.82
C LEU A 17 29.62 -19.19 -9.36
N TYR A 18 29.50 -19.29 -10.69
CA TYR A 18 28.33 -19.87 -11.35
C TYR A 18 28.07 -21.30 -10.89
N ARG A 19 29.12 -22.13 -10.81
CA ARG A 19 29.01 -23.50 -10.31
C ARG A 19 28.64 -23.55 -8.83
N SER A 20 29.22 -22.68 -8.02
CA SER A 20 28.89 -22.59 -6.59
C SER A 20 27.43 -22.23 -6.37
N LEU A 21 26.90 -21.24 -7.10
CA LEU A 21 25.49 -20.84 -7.04
C LEU A 21 24.54 -21.99 -7.43
N LEU A 22 24.86 -22.74 -8.49
CA LEU A 22 24.02 -23.88 -8.89
C LEU A 22 24.09 -25.06 -7.90
N ARG A 23 25.21 -25.23 -7.19
CA ARG A 23 25.31 -26.22 -6.13
C ARG A 23 24.54 -25.78 -4.89
N THR A 24 24.68 -24.52 -4.47
CA THR A 24 23.95 -24.00 -3.31
C THR A 24 22.45 -23.95 -3.54
N SER A 25 21.97 -23.56 -4.73
CA SER A 25 20.55 -23.61 -5.08
C SER A 25 19.98 -25.02 -4.96
N ARG A 26 20.71 -26.02 -5.47
CA ARG A 26 20.32 -27.43 -5.35
C ARG A 26 20.30 -27.90 -3.89
N GLN A 27 21.30 -27.51 -3.10
CA GLN A 27 21.36 -27.88 -1.67
C GLN A 27 20.22 -27.24 -0.87
N LEU A 28 19.94 -25.96 -1.12
CA LEU A 28 18.90 -25.15 -0.48
C LEU A 28 17.50 -25.72 -0.75
N PHE A 29 17.12 -25.85 -2.03
CA PHE A 29 15.76 -26.21 -2.42
C PHE A 29 15.47 -27.73 -2.39
N GLY A 30 16.50 -28.57 -2.24
CA GLY A 30 16.35 -30.01 -2.04
C GLY A 30 15.52 -30.68 -3.14
N GLU A 31 14.33 -31.17 -2.77
CA GLU A 31 13.41 -31.88 -3.67
C GLU A 31 12.48 -30.96 -4.47
N ASP A 32 12.46 -29.65 -4.20
CA ASP A 32 11.64 -28.69 -4.95
C ASP A 32 12.26 -28.40 -6.32
N ALA A 33 12.01 -29.31 -7.27
CA ALA A 33 12.50 -29.23 -8.63
C ALA A 33 12.01 -27.98 -9.37
N ARG A 34 10.85 -27.42 -9.00
CA ARG A 34 10.33 -26.20 -9.62
C ARG A 34 11.15 -25.00 -9.19
N ALA A 35 11.41 -24.86 -7.89
CA ALA A 35 12.26 -23.79 -7.35
C ALA A 35 13.70 -23.89 -7.89
N VAL A 36 14.29 -25.10 -7.92
CA VAL A 36 15.62 -25.33 -8.50
C VAL A 36 15.69 -24.89 -9.96
N LYS A 37 14.72 -25.30 -10.80
CA LYS A 37 14.68 -24.92 -12.22
C LYS A 37 14.54 -23.41 -12.40
N ALA A 38 13.69 -22.76 -11.62
CA ALA A 38 13.51 -21.31 -11.66
C ALA A 38 14.79 -20.58 -11.25
N ALA A 39 15.41 -20.97 -10.13
CA ALA A 39 16.67 -20.38 -9.66
C ALA A 39 17.81 -20.58 -10.68
N HIS A 40 17.88 -21.74 -11.34
CA HIS A 40 18.85 -22.00 -12.40
C HIS A 40 18.61 -21.11 -13.62
N ALA A 41 17.35 -20.95 -14.04
CA ALA A 41 16.99 -20.08 -15.15
C ALA A 41 17.34 -18.61 -14.86
N GLU A 42 17.06 -18.12 -13.64
CA GLU A 42 17.43 -16.77 -13.22
C GLU A 42 18.93 -16.57 -13.15
N THR A 43 19.67 -17.50 -12.52
CA THR A 43 21.14 -17.46 -12.46
C THR A 43 21.71 -17.38 -13.88
N ARG A 44 21.25 -18.25 -14.78
CA ARG A 44 21.69 -18.24 -16.18
C ARG A 44 21.37 -16.91 -16.86
N ARG A 45 20.16 -16.38 -16.68
CA ARG A 45 19.75 -15.09 -17.25
C ARG A 45 20.69 -13.97 -16.80
N ARG A 46 20.96 -13.85 -15.50
CA ARG A 46 21.84 -12.80 -14.95
C ARG A 46 23.27 -12.88 -15.48
N PHE A 47 23.84 -14.08 -15.56
CA PHE A 47 25.18 -14.25 -16.13
C PHE A 47 25.23 -13.99 -17.64
N LEU A 48 24.13 -14.23 -18.37
CA LEU A 48 24.04 -13.87 -19.79
C LEU A 48 23.90 -12.35 -19.97
N GLU A 49 23.15 -11.67 -19.11
CA GLU A 49 23.08 -10.20 -19.06
C GLU A 49 24.48 -9.62 -18.78
N ALA A 50 25.17 -10.10 -17.73
CA ALA A 50 26.51 -9.65 -17.35
C ALA A 50 27.60 -9.96 -18.40
N LYS A 51 27.36 -10.93 -19.29
CA LYS A 51 28.28 -11.24 -20.40
C LYS A 51 28.37 -10.11 -21.43
N LEU A 52 27.34 -9.27 -21.53
CA LEU A 52 27.29 -8.14 -22.48
C LEU A 52 28.13 -6.95 -22.00
N GLU A 53 28.34 -6.83 -20.69
CA GLU A 53 29.10 -5.74 -20.09
C GLU A 53 30.59 -5.81 -20.49
N GLN A 54 31.18 -4.65 -20.79
CA GLN A 54 32.56 -4.51 -21.28
C GLN A 54 33.47 -3.76 -20.27
N ASP A 55 32.88 -3.10 -19.27
CA ASP A 55 33.62 -2.29 -18.30
C ASP A 55 34.25 -3.19 -17.22
N PRO A 56 35.58 -3.17 -17.02
CA PRO A 56 36.26 -4.09 -16.11
C PRO A 56 35.84 -3.90 -14.64
N ALA A 57 35.64 -2.64 -14.20
CA ALA A 57 35.22 -2.35 -12.82
C ALA A 57 33.82 -2.91 -12.51
N LYS A 58 32.87 -2.73 -13.44
CA LYS A 58 31.50 -3.25 -13.28
C LYS A 58 31.46 -4.77 -13.27
N ILE A 59 32.35 -5.41 -14.02
CA ILE A 59 32.49 -6.88 -14.02
C ILE A 59 32.94 -7.35 -12.63
N ASP A 60 33.92 -6.69 -12.03
CA ASP A 60 34.41 -7.03 -10.70
C ASP A 60 33.34 -6.79 -9.62
N GLU A 61 32.62 -5.66 -9.68
CA GLU A 61 31.46 -5.37 -8.82
C GLU A 61 30.37 -6.45 -8.96
N GLY A 62 30.07 -6.89 -10.19
CA GLY A 62 29.11 -7.96 -10.46
C GLY A 62 29.54 -9.31 -9.89
N LEU A 63 30.84 -9.61 -9.91
CA LEU A 63 31.40 -10.82 -9.30
C LEU A 63 31.32 -10.78 -7.78
N GLU A 64 31.64 -9.64 -7.16
CA GLU A 64 31.51 -9.43 -5.72
C GLU A 64 30.05 -9.54 -5.25
N MET A 65 29.12 -8.91 -5.97
CA MET A 65 27.69 -9.06 -5.72
C MET A 65 27.28 -10.54 -5.81
N GLY A 66 27.79 -11.28 -6.80
CA GLY A 66 27.53 -12.71 -6.93
C GLY A 66 28.01 -13.51 -5.73
N GLU A 67 29.19 -13.20 -5.17
CA GLU A 67 29.73 -13.84 -3.97
C GLU A 67 28.88 -13.54 -2.74
N GLN A 68 28.40 -12.31 -2.61
CA GLN A 68 27.46 -11.91 -1.56
C GLN A 68 26.13 -12.68 -1.68
N VAL A 69 25.59 -12.83 -2.89
CA VAL A 69 24.38 -13.63 -3.13
C VAL A 69 24.61 -15.09 -2.76
N HIS A 70 25.77 -15.66 -3.11
CA HIS A 70 26.13 -17.02 -2.71
C HIS A 70 26.18 -17.16 -1.18
N HIS A 71 26.82 -16.22 -0.48
CA HIS A 71 26.86 -16.19 0.98
C HIS A 71 25.45 -16.06 1.57
N PHE A 72 24.63 -15.14 1.04
CA PHE A 72 23.25 -14.93 1.47
C PHE A 72 22.38 -16.17 1.31
N LEU A 73 22.42 -16.83 0.15
CA LEU A 73 21.66 -18.07 -0.11
C LEU A 73 22.06 -19.19 0.85
N LYS A 74 23.34 -19.25 1.23
CA LYS A 74 23.87 -20.30 2.10
C LYS A 74 23.54 -20.09 3.58
N HIS A 75 23.53 -18.84 4.05
CA HIS A 75 23.43 -18.54 5.48
C HIS A 75 22.04 -18.02 5.90
N ASN A 76 21.37 -17.25 5.04
CA ASN A 76 20.15 -16.51 5.43
C ASN A 76 18.86 -17.12 4.88
N VAL A 77 18.92 -17.94 3.84
CA VAL A 77 17.72 -18.51 3.20
C VAL A 77 17.47 -19.93 3.72
N VAL A 78 16.20 -20.21 4.01
CA VAL A 78 15.70 -21.52 4.45
C VAL A 78 14.37 -21.82 3.77
N GLN A 79 14.12 -23.10 3.52
CA GLN A 79 12.91 -23.57 2.86
C GLN A 79 11.90 -24.13 3.86
N GLY A 80 10.62 -23.79 3.71
CA GLY A 80 9.52 -24.45 4.41
C GLY A 80 9.05 -25.67 3.63
N VAL A 81 9.07 -26.85 4.25
CA VAL A 81 8.52 -28.08 3.71
C VAL A 81 7.22 -28.38 4.46
N PRO A 82 6.09 -28.63 3.77
CA PRO A 82 4.84 -28.98 4.45
C PRO A 82 5.02 -30.25 5.27
N LYS A 83 4.49 -30.27 6.50
CA LYS A 83 4.47 -31.47 7.34
C LYS A 83 3.29 -32.34 6.90
N GLU A 84 3.53 -33.65 6.74
CA GLU A 84 2.56 -34.60 6.18
C GLU A 84 1.25 -34.68 7.00
N ASP A 85 1.33 -34.42 8.31
CA ASP A 85 0.20 -34.63 9.23
C ASP A 85 -0.77 -33.43 9.34
N GLU A 86 -0.37 -32.24 8.91
CA GLU A 86 -1.13 -30.99 9.15
C GLU A 86 -1.08 -30.05 7.93
N THR A 87 -2.24 -29.71 7.37
CA THR A 87 -2.38 -28.98 6.09
C THR A 87 -1.79 -27.56 6.07
N ASN A 88 -1.50 -26.97 7.22
CA ASN A 88 -0.98 -25.60 7.34
C ASN A 88 0.34 -25.49 8.14
N THR A 89 0.93 -26.62 8.53
CA THR A 89 2.16 -26.61 9.34
C THR A 89 3.36 -26.90 8.44
N TYR A 90 4.29 -25.96 8.39
CA TYR A 90 5.51 -26.08 7.60
C TYR A 90 6.71 -26.26 8.51
N LYS A 91 7.53 -27.27 8.22
CA LYS A 91 8.82 -27.47 8.88
C LYS A 91 9.90 -26.71 8.10
N LEU A 92 10.59 -25.82 8.78
CA LEU A 92 11.76 -25.14 8.20
C LEU A 92 12.94 -26.11 8.11
N ARG A 93 13.55 -26.18 6.93
CA ARG A 93 14.75 -26.99 6.67
C ARG A 93 15.99 -26.12 6.83
N PHE A 94 16.62 -26.21 7.99
CA PHE A 94 17.91 -25.58 8.26
C PHE A 94 19.06 -26.38 7.65
N THR A 95 20.15 -25.71 7.30
CA THR A 95 21.39 -26.34 6.85
C THR A 95 22.50 -26.09 7.86
N GLU A 96 23.62 -26.80 7.76
CA GLU A 96 24.76 -26.65 8.69
C GLU A 96 25.32 -25.22 8.75
N HIS A 97 25.11 -24.46 7.69
CA HIS A 97 25.69 -23.13 7.52
C HIS A 97 24.66 -22.00 7.67
N THR A 98 23.39 -22.32 7.95
CA THR A 98 22.40 -21.26 8.16
C THR A 98 22.65 -20.55 9.47
N GLU A 99 22.87 -19.25 9.41
CA GLU A 99 23.06 -18.40 10.58
C GLU A 99 21.71 -18.18 11.25
N LEU A 100 21.56 -18.70 12.47
CA LEU A 100 20.42 -18.36 13.32
C LEU A 100 20.74 -17.01 13.95
N GLY A 101 20.26 -15.93 13.34
CA GLY A 101 20.40 -14.59 13.91
C GLY A 101 19.79 -14.56 15.31
N SER A 102 20.62 -14.30 16.32
CA SER A 102 20.15 -13.95 17.66
C SER A 102 19.43 -12.61 17.57
N ASN A 103 18.09 -12.64 17.50
CA ASN A 103 17.22 -11.45 17.41
C ASN A 103 17.24 -10.57 18.69
N ASP A 104 18.28 -10.68 19.52
CA ASP A 104 18.38 -9.99 20.80
C ASP A 104 18.57 -8.47 20.63
N THR A 105 19.22 -8.04 19.53
CA THR A 105 19.40 -6.61 19.21
C THR A 105 18.09 -5.90 18.87
N ILE A 106 17.09 -6.60 18.32
CA ILE A 106 15.76 -6.02 18.02
C ILE A 106 14.99 -5.75 19.32
N LYS A 107 15.25 -6.52 20.36
CA LYS A 107 14.65 -6.33 21.69
C LYS A 107 15.36 -5.26 22.50
N GLN A 108 16.58 -4.87 22.13
CA GLN A 108 17.24 -3.76 22.81
C GLN A 108 16.54 -2.46 22.45
N PRO A 109 15.99 -1.73 23.45
CA PRO A 109 15.44 -0.41 23.18
C PRO A 109 16.55 0.47 22.61
N ARG A 110 16.21 1.28 21.61
CA ARG A 110 17.15 2.23 21.02
C ARG A 110 17.79 3.05 22.17
N PRO A 111 19.13 3.12 22.29
CA PRO A 111 19.76 3.87 23.35
C PRO A 111 19.29 5.33 23.28
N ALA A 112 19.13 5.96 24.46
CA ALA A 112 18.73 7.35 24.51
C ALA A 112 19.69 8.20 23.66
N PRO A 113 19.18 9.12 22.83
CA PRO A 113 20.01 9.92 21.96
C PRO A 113 21.04 10.70 22.81
N THR A 114 22.29 10.71 22.35
CA THR A 114 23.36 11.43 23.05
C THR A 114 23.10 12.94 23.00
N LEU A 115 23.62 13.70 23.98
CA LEU A 115 23.44 15.16 24.01
C LEU A 115 23.89 15.82 22.70
N ALA A 116 24.98 15.33 22.09
CA ALA A 116 25.46 15.79 20.79
C ALA A 116 24.49 15.50 19.63
N GLU A 117 23.75 14.39 19.66
CA GLU A 117 22.70 14.08 18.67
C GLU A 117 21.45 14.94 18.87
N ILE A 118 21.07 15.18 20.12
CA ILE A 118 19.94 16.06 20.46
C ILE A 118 20.28 17.48 20.03
N GLU A 119 21.48 17.97 20.28
CA GLU A 119 21.93 19.30 19.87
C GLU A 119 22.00 19.45 18.34
N ARG A 120 22.42 18.41 17.61
CA ARG A 120 22.41 18.40 16.13
C ARG A 120 21.01 18.38 15.53
N THR A 121 20.03 17.82 16.24
CA THR A 121 18.63 17.69 15.77
C THR A 121 17.71 18.76 16.35
N LYS A 122 18.18 19.53 17.33
CA LYS A 122 17.47 20.67 17.93
C LYS A 122 17.27 21.76 16.88
N GLY A 123 16.05 21.82 16.34
CA GLY A 123 15.64 22.83 15.36
C GLY A 123 15.46 22.31 13.92
N ARG A 124 15.77 21.03 13.63
CA ARG A 124 15.48 20.44 12.33
C ARG A 124 14.21 19.59 12.39
N ALA A 125 13.10 20.16 11.91
CA ALA A 125 11.87 19.40 11.69
C ALA A 125 12.14 18.24 10.70
N PRO A 126 11.56 17.05 10.91
CA PRO A 126 11.69 15.96 9.94
C PRO A 126 10.89 16.31 8.68
N THR A 127 11.57 16.78 7.64
CA THR A 127 11.01 16.86 6.29
C THR A 127 11.11 15.50 5.62
N SER A 128 10.25 14.56 6.04
CA SER A 128 9.97 13.34 5.27
C SER A 128 8.61 13.46 4.57
N CYS A 129 8.52 14.39 3.63
CA CYS A 129 7.55 14.41 2.52
C CYS A 129 7.69 15.75 1.77
N ALA A 130 8.65 15.85 0.86
CA ALA A 130 8.61 16.90 -0.16
C ALA A 130 7.55 16.50 -1.21
N VAL A 131 6.27 16.66 -0.87
CA VAL A 131 5.22 16.82 -1.88
C VAL A 131 5.01 18.31 -2.02
N GLN A 132 5.38 18.84 -3.18
CA GLN A 132 5.03 20.20 -3.59
C GLN A 132 3.51 20.30 -3.61
N ALA A 133 2.94 20.93 -2.59
CA ALA A 133 1.54 21.30 -2.57
C ALA A 133 1.45 22.76 -2.10
N GLY A 134 1.53 23.67 -3.06
CA GLY A 134 1.16 25.05 -2.84
C GLY A 134 -0.34 25.16 -2.68
N VAL A 135 -0.84 25.48 -1.49
CA VAL A 135 -2.18 26.04 -1.30
C VAL A 135 -2.17 27.07 -0.16
N ARG A 136 -2.08 28.33 -0.56
CA ARG A 136 -2.85 29.52 -0.09
C ARG A 136 -2.91 29.80 1.42
N SER A 137 -2.26 30.90 1.79
CA SER A 137 -2.54 31.70 2.98
C SER A 137 -4.01 32.13 3.04
N PHE A 138 -4.69 31.77 4.13
CA PHE A 138 -5.79 32.56 4.66
C PHE A 138 -5.40 33.04 6.06
N SER A 139 -4.81 34.23 6.08
CA SER A 139 -4.53 35.01 7.28
C SER A 139 -5.83 35.63 7.79
N THR A 140 -6.21 35.32 9.02
CA THR A 140 -7.16 36.14 9.79
C THR A 140 -6.48 36.56 11.10
N SER A 141 -6.09 37.84 11.10
CA SER A 141 -6.04 38.79 12.21
C SER A 141 -5.47 38.35 13.57
N ALA A 142 -4.30 38.89 13.93
CA ALA A 142 -4.15 40.08 14.81
C ALA A 142 -2.66 40.22 15.19
N ARG A 143 -2.00 41.26 14.68
CA ARG A 143 -0.63 41.60 15.07
C ARG A 143 -0.70 42.46 16.33
N THR A 144 -0.49 41.86 17.50
CA THR A 144 -0.11 42.62 18.70
C THR A 144 1.41 42.68 18.73
N LEU A 145 1.98 43.90 18.71
CA LEU A 145 3.38 44.11 19.00
C LEU A 145 3.64 43.71 20.46
N SER A 146 4.45 42.70 20.69
CA SER A 146 5.03 42.44 22.02
C SER A 146 6.53 42.72 22.00
N LYS A 147 6.86 43.79 22.70
CA LYS A 147 8.14 44.19 23.30
C LYS A 147 9.19 43.07 23.39
N VAL A 148 10.36 43.33 22.80
CA VAL A 148 11.59 42.56 23.01
C VAL A 148 11.92 42.61 24.50
N THR A 149 11.90 41.45 25.14
CA THR A 149 12.54 41.21 26.43
C THR A 149 13.61 40.16 26.17
N GLU A 150 14.83 40.49 26.56
CA GLU A 150 16.01 39.67 26.36
C GLU A 150 15.98 38.38 27.20
N ASP A 151 16.71 37.38 26.70
CA ASP A 151 17.25 36.21 27.39
C ASP A 151 16.30 35.30 28.18
N GLY A 152 15.52 34.55 27.40
CA GLY A 152 14.91 33.29 27.84
C GLY A 152 14.21 32.63 26.66
N ALA A 153 14.55 31.37 26.36
CA ALA A 153 13.78 30.60 25.37
C ALA A 153 12.28 30.68 25.73
N PRO A 154 11.37 30.91 24.76
CA PRO A 154 9.94 31.01 25.07
C PRO A 154 9.52 29.73 25.82
N PRO A 155 8.78 29.85 26.95
CA PRO A 155 8.34 28.68 27.68
C PRO A 155 7.56 27.77 26.72
N LEU A 156 7.84 26.47 26.78
CA LEU A 156 7.18 25.51 25.91
C LEU A 156 5.66 25.68 26.01
N PRO A 157 4.92 25.66 24.89
CA PRO A 157 3.48 25.78 24.94
C PRO A 157 2.90 24.67 25.82
N ARG A 158 1.97 25.02 26.71
CA ARG A 158 1.28 24.04 27.54
C ARG A 158 0.65 22.95 26.65
N PRO A 159 0.71 21.66 27.06
CA PRO A 159 0.09 20.60 26.27
C PRO A 159 -1.41 20.86 26.14
N VAL A 160 -1.97 20.49 24.98
CA VAL A 160 -3.42 20.58 24.75
C VAL A 160 -4.15 19.64 25.71
N ALA A 161 -5.31 20.09 26.22
CA ALA A 161 -6.14 19.28 27.09
C ALA A 161 -6.56 17.99 26.35
N ARG A 162 -6.46 16.86 27.04
CA ARG A 162 -6.89 15.56 26.55
C ARG A 162 -7.95 15.01 27.49
N PHE A 163 -9.06 14.56 26.92
CA PHE A 163 -10.21 14.04 27.63
C PHE A 163 -10.38 12.55 27.31
N PRO A 164 -10.64 11.69 28.30
CA PRO A 164 -11.00 10.30 28.03
C PRO A 164 -12.41 10.26 27.41
N GLY A 165 -12.53 9.61 26.27
CA GLY A 165 -13.81 9.41 25.58
C GLY A 165 -13.99 7.97 25.12
N ILE A 166 -15.25 7.57 24.92
CA ILE A 166 -15.64 6.29 24.35
C ILE A 166 -16.05 6.50 22.89
N VAL A 167 -15.43 5.76 21.98
CA VAL A 167 -15.82 5.68 20.58
C VAL A 167 -16.57 4.38 20.35
N ILE A 168 -17.82 4.47 19.91
CA ILE A 168 -18.62 3.33 19.47
C ILE A 168 -18.41 3.17 17.98
N LEU A 169 -17.87 2.02 17.58
CA LEU A 169 -17.60 1.63 16.20
C LEU A 169 -18.88 1.17 15.49
N ALA A 170 -18.81 0.93 14.18
CA ALA A 170 -19.99 0.60 13.38
C ALA A 170 -20.57 -0.78 13.74
N ASP A 171 -19.72 -1.70 14.18
CA ASP A 171 -20.08 -3.00 14.73
C ASP A 171 -20.70 -2.94 16.15
N GLY A 172 -20.76 -1.75 16.74
CA GLY A 172 -21.27 -1.53 18.09
C GLY A 172 -20.23 -1.79 19.20
N SER A 173 -19.02 -2.23 18.85
CA SER A 173 -17.93 -2.35 19.81
C SER A 173 -17.52 -0.96 20.32
N SER A 174 -17.04 -0.87 21.56
CA SER A 174 -16.70 0.41 22.19
C SER A 174 -15.24 0.45 22.62
N VAL A 175 -14.52 1.49 22.20
CA VAL A 175 -13.10 1.68 22.49
C VAL A 175 -12.92 2.95 23.32
N ARG A 176 -12.19 2.83 24.44
CA ARG A 176 -11.81 3.98 25.27
C ARG A 176 -10.50 4.57 24.75
N MET A 177 -10.52 5.84 24.38
CA MET A 177 -9.32 6.55 23.92
C MET A 177 -9.28 7.98 24.46
N THR A 178 -8.08 8.50 24.69
CA THR A 178 -7.91 9.89 25.11
C THR A 178 -7.80 10.78 23.87
N THR A 179 -8.78 11.66 23.68
CA THR A 179 -8.88 12.56 22.52
C THR A 179 -8.82 14.02 22.96
N THR A 180 -8.59 14.95 22.04
CA THR A 180 -8.63 16.40 22.31
C THR A 180 -10.06 16.96 22.31
N SER A 181 -11.04 16.18 21.86
CA SER A 181 -12.44 16.60 21.87
C SER A 181 -13.03 16.51 23.29
N PRO A 182 -13.85 17.49 23.74
CA PRO A 182 -14.51 17.45 25.04
C PRO A 182 -15.69 16.47 25.10
N ARG A 183 -16.00 15.75 23.99
CA ARG A 183 -17.13 14.82 23.93
C ARG A 183 -16.77 13.49 24.58
N TYR A 184 -17.57 13.09 25.56
CA TYR A 184 -17.40 11.80 26.25
C TYR A 184 -17.76 10.59 25.37
N MET A 185 -18.69 10.74 24.42
CA MET A 185 -19.14 9.65 23.55
C MET A 185 -19.21 10.09 22.09
N THR A 186 -18.63 9.28 21.20
CA THR A 186 -18.67 9.49 19.75
C THR A 186 -19.08 8.18 19.06
N LYS A 187 -20.08 8.23 18.17
CA LYS A 187 -20.53 7.06 17.38
C LYS A 187 -20.02 7.18 15.95
N MET A 188 -19.41 6.13 15.42
CA MET A 188 -18.93 6.08 14.05
C MET A 188 -19.89 5.27 13.18
N THR A 189 -20.34 5.87 12.07
CA THR A 189 -21.16 5.17 11.06
C THR A 189 -20.28 4.38 10.09
N ARG A 190 -19.04 4.83 9.88
CA ARG A 190 -18.04 4.20 9.03
C ARG A 190 -16.73 4.04 9.79
N ASP A 191 -16.20 2.84 9.73
CA ASP A 191 -14.96 2.43 10.38
C ASP A 191 -14.30 1.29 9.56
N TYR A 192 -13.22 0.71 10.06
CA TYR A 192 -12.54 -0.40 9.39
C TYR A 192 -13.36 -1.69 9.37
N THR A 193 -14.36 -1.85 10.25
CA THR A 193 -15.19 -3.07 10.32
C THR A 193 -16.27 -3.09 9.23
N ASN A 194 -16.77 -1.93 8.80
CA ASN A 194 -17.75 -1.81 7.70
C ASN A 194 -17.12 -1.39 6.35
N HIS A 195 -15.81 -1.15 6.29
CA HIS A 195 -15.18 -0.62 5.07
C HIS A 195 -14.67 -1.75 4.15
N PRO A 196 -15.04 -1.74 2.85
CA PRO A 196 -14.81 -2.86 1.93
C PRO A 196 -13.32 -3.17 1.69
N LEU A 197 -12.46 -2.15 1.79
CA LEU A 197 -11.01 -2.33 1.66
C LEU A 197 -10.40 -3.23 2.76
N TRP A 198 -10.94 -3.18 3.97
CA TRP A 198 -10.43 -3.94 5.11
C TRP A 198 -11.20 -5.25 5.33
N ASN A 199 -12.47 -5.31 4.91
CA ASN A 199 -13.29 -6.51 4.93
C ASN A 199 -13.77 -6.88 3.51
N PRO A 200 -12.89 -7.46 2.66
CA PRO A 200 -13.21 -7.74 1.26
C PRO A 200 -14.33 -8.78 1.08
N MET A 201 -14.57 -9.62 2.10
CA MET A 201 -15.68 -10.59 2.10
C MET A 201 -17.05 -9.91 2.31
N MET A 202 -17.10 -8.72 2.94
CA MET A 202 -18.35 -7.97 3.09
C MET A 202 -18.85 -7.39 1.77
N ALA A 203 -17.97 -7.11 0.80
CA ALA A 203 -18.37 -6.66 -0.54
C ALA A 203 -19.24 -7.66 -1.31
N ARG A 204 -19.33 -8.93 -0.85
CA ARG A 204 -20.27 -9.92 -1.38
C ARG A 204 -21.64 -9.91 -0.68
N ARG A 205 -21.73 -9.29 0.50
CA ARG A 205 -22.96 -9.22 1.32
C ARG A 205 -23.67 -7.89 1.14
N THR A 206 -22.91 -6.80 1.03
CA THR A 206 -23.42 -5.50 0.65
C THR A 206 -23.08 -5.28 -0.82
N ASP A 207 -24.10 -5.12 -1.67
CA ASP A 207 -23.92 -4.60 -3.03
C ASP A 207 -23.25 -3.23 -2.89
N ALA A 208 -21.93 -3.19 -2.92
CA ALA A 208 -21.12 -2.00 -2.62
C ALA A 208 -21.36 -0.83 -3.62
N GLY A 209 -22.18 -1.06 -4.65
CA GLY A 209 -22.70 -0.03 -5.56
C GLY A 209 -24.07 0.56 -5.16
N ALA A 210 -24.71 0.05 -4.11
CA ALA A 210 -26.03 0.50 -3.66
C ALA A 210 -25.97 1.59 -2.56
N ASP A 211 -24.84 1.70 -1.86
CA ASP A 211 -24.60 2.76 -0.87
C ASP A 211 -24.22 4.05 -1.59
N ASP A 212 -25.26 4.73 -2.05
CA ASP A 212 -25.17 5.90 -2.88
C ASP A 212 -24.73 7.12 -2.04
N ASP A 213 -23.42 7.25 -1.80
CA ASP A 213 -22.79 8.29 -0.96
C ASP A 213 -23.14 9.72 -1.40
N SER A 214 -23.46 9.88 -2.67
CA SER A 214 -23.88 11.15 -3.27
C SER A 214 -25.35 11.51 -2.99
N GLY A 215 -26.14 10.57 -2.44
CA GLY A 215 -27.58 10.72 -2.22
C GLY A 215 -28.39 10.89 -3.50
N ARG A 216 -27.81 10.60 -4.67
CA ARG A 216 -28.38 10.83 -5.99
C ARG A 216 -29.55 9.90 -6.27
N LEU A 217 -29.39 8.62 -5.99
CA LEU A 217 -30.38 7.55 -6.06
C LEU A 217 -31.47 7.76 -5.01
N GLY A 218 -31.11 8.22 -3.81
CA GLY A 218 -32.11 8.59 -2.79
C GLY A 218 -33.00 9.77 -3.25
N ARG A 219 -32.41 10.79 -3.88
CA ARG A 219 -33.14 11.91 -4.48
C ARG A 219 -33.93 11.50 -5.71
N PHE A 220 -33.41 10.58 -6.52
CA PHE A 220 -34.09 10.03 -7.69
C PHE A 220 -35.30 9.20 -7.27
N ARG A 221 -35.12 8.25 -6.34
CA ARG A 221 -36.22 7.48 -5.75
C ARG A 221 -37.29 8.40 -5.15
N ARG A 222 -36.94 9.46 -4.41
CA ARG A 222 -37.94 10.43 -3.93
C ARG A 222 -38.65 11.21 -5.03
N ARG A 223 -38.01 11.42 -6.19
CA ARG A 223 -38.59 12.18 -7.31
C ARG A 223 -39.42 11.31 -8.26
N PHE A 224 -39.14 10.01 -8.33
CA PHE A 224 -39.68 9.12 -9.36
C PHE A 224 -40.30 7.83 -8.81
N ALA A 225 -40.12 7.47 -7.53
CA ALA A 225 -40.74 6.27 -6.94
C ALA A 225 -42.24 6.43 -6.61
N GLU A 226 -42.83 7.60 -6.82
CA GLU A 226 -44.29 7.79 -6.70
C GLU A 226 -45.03 7.31 -7.97
N GLU A 227 -44.32 7.07 -9.08
CA GLU A 227 -44.87 6.46 -10.29
C GLU A 227 -44.41 5.00 -10.43
N GLY A 228 -44.99 4.12 -9.62
CA GLY A 228 -45.04 2.67 -9.84
C GLY A 228 -43.94 1.83 -9.19
N PRO A 229 -44.27 0.61 -8.69
CA PRO A 229 -43.25 -0.29 -8.15
C PRO A 229 -42.37 -0.79 -9.29
N VAL A 230 -41.06 -0.73 -9.09
CA VAL A 230 -40.10 -1.44 -9.95
C VAL A 230 -40.32 -2.93 -9.72
N GLN A 231 -41.15 -3.55 -10.55
CA GLN A 231 -41.06 -4.98 -10.76
C GLN A 231 -39.68 -5.22 -11.35
N ASP A 232 -38.88 -6.08 -10.72
CA ASP A 232 -37.66 -6.63 -11.31
C ASP A 232 -38.08 -7.51 -12.50
N THR A 233 -38.48 -6.87 -13.60
CA THR A 233 -38.65 -7.53 -14.87
C THR A 233 -37.24 -7.88 -15.31
N GLN A 234 -36.87 -9.16 -15.18
CA GLN A 234 -35.72 -9.69 -15.88
C GLN A 234 -36.01 -9.52 -17.37
N VAL A 235 -35.50 -8.44 -17.95
CA VAL A 235 -35.62 -8.18 -19.38
C VAL A 235 -34.65 -9.14 -20.07
N ALA A 236 -35.16 -10.31 -20.48
CA ALA A 236 -34.43 -11.19 -21.38
C ALA A 236 -34.28 -10.44 -22.70
N PHE A 237 -33.03 -10.13 -23.07
CA PHE A 237 -32.72 -9.42 -24.29
C PHE A 237 -32.87 -10.39 -25.48
N ASP A 238 -34.08 -10.49 -26.01
CA ASP A 238 -34.38 -11.30 -27.19
C ASP A 238 -33.92 -10.61 -28.48
N VAL A 239 -33.61 -11.40 -29.50
CA VAL A 239 -33.06 -10.96 -30.80
C VAL A 239 -33.95 -9.94 -31.53
N THR A 240 -35.23 -9.86 -31.17
CA THR A 240 -36.19 -8.86 -31.67
C THR A 240 -35.91 -7.44 -31.17
N ASP A 241 -35.14 -7.28 -30.09
CA ASP A 241 -34.78 -5.97 -29.52
C ASP A 241 -33.63 -5.28 -30.29
N PHE A 242 -33.22 -5.84 -31.43
CA PHE A 242 -32.28 -5.23 -32.38
C PHE A 242 -32.97 -4.51 -33.55
N ASP A 243 -34.30 -4.60 -33.70
CA ASP A 243 -35.02 -3.98 -34.83
C ASP A 243 -35.01 -2.44 -34.75
N TRP A 244 -34.82 -1.88 -33.56
CA TRP A 244 -34.64 -0.43 -33.39
C TRP A 244 -33.26 0.08 -33.81
N MET A 245 -32.27 -0.81 -34.03
CA MET A 245 -30.90 -0.45 -34.47
C MET A 245 -30.70 -0.59 -35.99
N SER A 246 -31.65 -1.17 -36.73
CA SER A 246 -31.52 -1.44 -38.17
C SER A 246 -32.21 -0.40 -39.08
N GLY A 247 -33.07 0.45 -38.53
CA GLY A 247 -33.81 1.48 -39.26
C GLY A 247 -33.28 2.88 -39.02
N GLY A 248 -32.46 3.41 -39.93
CA GLY A 248 -32.04 4.81 -39.94
C GLY A 248 -33.25 5.75 -39.92
N ARG A 249 -33.39 6.55 -38.85
CA ARG A 249 -34.40 7.60 -38.77
C ARG A 249 -33.83 8.94 -39.21
N GLU A 250 -34.34 9.40 -40.35
CA GLU A 250 -34.43 10.82 -40.69
C GLU A 250 -35.03 11.61 -39.51
N ALA A 251 -34.52 12.82 -39.30
CA ALA A 251 -34.89 13.67 -38.18
C ALA A 251 -36.37 14.07 -38.24
N ARG A 252 -37.17 13.53 -37.31
CA ARG A 252 -38.54 14.00 -37.07
C ARG A 252 -38.46 15.36 -36.35
N PRO A 253 -39.15 16.43 -36.82
CA PRO A 253 -39.09 17.74 -36.18
C PRO A 253 -39.63 17.65 -34.75
N GLY A 254 -38.83 18.12 -33.79
CA GLY A 254 -39.08 18.02 -32.36
C GLY A 254 -40.40 18.69 -31.95
N ALA A 255 -41.22 17.95 -31.21
CA ALA A 255 -42.36 18.53 -30.49
C ALA A 255 -41.86 19.37 -29.30
N ALA A 256 -42.42 20.57 -29.13
CA ALA A 256 -42.02 21.53 -28.11
C ALA A 256 -42.29 21.01 -26.69
N MET A 257 -41.29 21.13 -25.81
CA MET A 257 -41.42 20.85 -24.37
C MET A 257 -42.33 21.89 -23.70
N PRO A 258 -43.34 21.49 -22.90
CA PRO A 258 -44.11 22.45 -22.12
C PRO A 258 -43.26 23.00 -20.96
N THR A 259 -43.04 24.31 -20.94
CA THR A 259 -42.42 25.03 -19.83
C THR A 259 -43.36 25.03 -18.62
N LYS A 260 -43.10 24.15 -17.64
CA LYS A 260 -43.82 24.24 -16.35
C LYS A 260 -43.29 25.40 -15.52
N LYS A 261 -44.24 26.29 -15.19
CA LYS A 261 -44.09 27.55 -14.45
C LYS A 261 -43.39 27.38 -13.10
N ALA A 262 -42.58 28.39 -12.77
CA ALA A 262 -42.11 28.65 -11.42
C ALA A 262 -43.30 28.82 -10.46
N LYS A 263 -43.35 28.03 -9.39
CA LYS A 263 -44.24 28.26 -8.25
C LYS A 263 -43.40 28.77 -7.08
N GLY A 264 -43.58 30.04 -6.77
CA GLY A 264 -42.91 30.72 -5.67
C GLY A 264 -43.49 30.40 -4.29
N LYS A 265 -42.61 30.63 -3.31
CA LYS A 265 -42.83 31.06 -1.91
C LYS A 265 -43.72 30.21 -1.00
N GLY A 266 -43.08 29.65 0.02
CA GLY A 266 -43.66 29.36 1.33
C GLY A 266 -42.63 29.67 2.41
N LYS A 267 -42.80 30.83 3.04
CA LYS A 267 -42.00 31.34 4.17
C LYS A 267 -42.65 30.79 5.46
N LYS A 268 -41.91 30.01 6.24
CA LYS A 268 -41.88 29.98 7.71
C LYS A 268 -40.87 28.95 8.17
#